data_AF-A0A2N2II70-F1
#
_entry.id   AF-A0A2N2II70-F1
#
_cell.length_a   1.000
_cell.length_b   1.000
_cell.length_c   1.000
_cell.angle_alpha   90.00
_cell.angle_beta   90.00
_cell.angle_gamma   90.00
#
_symmetry.space_group_name_H-M   'P 1'
#
loop_
_entity.id
_entity.type
_entity.pdbx_description
1 polymer ?
#
loop_
_entity_poly.entity_id
_entity_poly.type
_entity_poly.pdbx_seq_one_letter_code
_entity_poly.pdbx_strand_id
1 'polypeptide(L)'
;EQLVPAEKGQSPTRRAAAIRAHACDLLRGLLPASTLTNLGITANARALGMLLSKMLSSPLAEVRHVAEQMRTEAATVAPTLLRHVEAIPYRETLRDSIADTIPWNLVVPPADSPTAPVRIIRHDSDALQRVVLALCYDLAVQPHAGDRVAMLDRQDDTTLATIVRAAFANRGPHDPAPRAMESSSLTVELELDYGAYRDLQRHRLLTPTTQVLGCTLGPTLPDDLRALGIHDRYEQALDGVRPAWERLATHDPFAAQYVVPLAYRVRTLWTLNLREVFHVVELRSARQGHANYRRVAQALYCEVCRVHPWLADMIRVDLADHPIARS
;
A
#
# COMPACT_ATOMS: atom_id res chain seq x y z
N GLU A 1 -22.13 20.87 -3.30
CA GLU A 1 -23.55 20.62 -3.69
C GLU A 1 -23.69 20.07 -5.09
N GLN A 2 -23.06 20.68 -6.10
CA GLN A 2 -23.11 20.22 -7.50
C GLN A 2 -22.68 18.76 -7.70
N LEU A 3 -21.65 18.32 -6.97
CA LEU A 3 -21.11 16.95 -7.05
C LEU A 3 -21.78 15.94 -6.10
N VAL A 4 -22.66 16.39 -5.19
CA VAL A 4 -23.32 15.52 -4.19
C VAL A 4 -24.84 15.58 -4.40
N PRO A 5 -25.41 14.69 -5.25
CA PRO A 5 -26.83 14.65 -5.49
C PRO A 5 -27.58 14.27 -4.20
N ALA A 6 -28.79 14.81 -4.04
CA ALA A 6 -29.63 14.51 -2.89
C ALA A 6 -30.24 13.11 -3.01
N GLU A 7 -30.21 12.35 -1.93
CA GLU A 7 -30.91 11.05 -1.86
C GLU A 7 -32.35 11.23 -1.39
N LYS A 8 -33.26 10.35 -1.85
CA LYS A 8 -34.66 10.37 -1.41
C LYS A 8 -34.75 10.15 0.10
N GLY A 9 -35.38 11.09 0.81
CA GLY A 9 -35.56 11.03 2.27
C GLY A 9 -34.33 11.44 3.10
N GLN A 10 -33.28 11.99 2.47
CA GLN A 10 -32.09 12.45 3.18
C GLN A 10 -32.37 13.74 3.97
N SER A 11 -32.06 13.75 5.27
CA SER A 11 -32.21 14.95 6.09
C SER A 11 -31.20 16.04 5.68
N PRO A 12 -31.54 17.34 5.83
CA PRO A 12 -30.63 18.44 5.51
C PRO A 12 -29.28 18.33 6.24
N THR A 13 -29.29 17.93 7.51
CA THR A 13 -28.09 17.74 8.33
C THR A 13 -27.19 16.63 7.76
N ARG A 14 -27.78 15.50 7.35
CA ARG A 14 -27.02 14.38 6.76
C ARG A 14 -26.41 14.81 5.42
N ARG A 15 -27.16 15.56 4.62
CA ARG A 15 -26.67 16.11 3.34
C ARG A 15 -25.50 17.07 3.54
N ALA A 16 -25.61 18.01 4.48
CA ALA A 16 -24.54 18.95 4.78
C ALA A 16 -23.27 18.24 5.27
N ALA A 17 -23.41 17.20 6.10
CA ALA A 17 -22.30 16.37 6.55
C ALA A 17 -21.62 15.62 5.38
N ALA A 18 -22.41 15.05 4.46
CA ALA A 18 -21.88 14.37 3.27
C ALA A 18 -21.11 15.34 2.35
N ILE A 19 -21.65 16.53 2.10
CA ILE A 19 -20.98 17.59 1.33
C ILE A 19 -19.65 17.99 1.99
N ARG A 20 -19.66 18.21 3.31
CA ARG A 20 -18.44 18.56 4.05
C ARG A 20 -17.40 17.46 3.97
N ALA A 21 -17.81 16.20 4.16
CA ALA A 21 -16.91 15.06 4.07
C ALA A 21 -16.27 14.96 2.68
N HIS A 22 -17.08 15.06 1.62
CA HIS A 22 -16.56 15.04 0.25
C HIS A 22 -15.61 16.22 -0.01
N ALA A 23 -15.94 17.44 0.43
CA ALA A 23 -15.05 18.59 0.28
C ALA A 23 -13.70 18.36 1.00
N CYS A 24 -13.73 17.79 2.21
CA CYS A 24 -12.51 17.41 2.92
C CYS A 24 -11.71 16.34 2.17
N ASP A 25 -12.36 15.30 1.65
CA ASP A 25 -11.68 14.24 0.87
C ASP A 25 -11.07 14.80 -0.42
N LEU A 26 -11.77 15.70 -1.11
CA LEU A 26 -11.33 16.33 -2.34
C LEU A 26 -10.11 17.26 -2.11
N LEU A 27 -10.11 17.99 -0.99
CA LEU A 27 -9.05 18.95 -0.67
C LEU A 27 -7.91 18.35 0.17
N ARG A 28 -8.03 17.11 0.67
CA ARG A 28 -7.02 16.49 1.56
C ARG A 28 -5.63 16.43 0.96
N GLY A 29 -5.50 16.44 -0.37
CA GLY A 29 -4.22 16.45 -1.06
C GLY A 29 -3.35 17.68 -0.77
N LEU A 30 -3.93 18.80 -0.29
CA LEU A 30 -3.21 20.00 0.14
C LEU A 30 -2.53 19.83 1.51
N LEU A 31 -2.92 18.83 2.29
CA LEU A 31 -2.35 18.59 3.61
C LEU A 31 -0.88 18.16 3.47
N PRO A 32 0.08 18.76 4.18
CA PRO A 32 1.46 18.28 4.17
C PRO A 32 1.58 16.93 4.89
N ALA A 33 2.65 16.18 4.62
CA ALA A 33 2.95 14.94 5.33
C ALA A 33 3.10 15.14 6.85
N SER A 34 3.46 16.35 7.27
CA SER A 34 3.53 16.81 8.68
C SER A 34 2.18 17.05 9.35
N THR A 35 1.06 16.83 8.66
CA THR A 35 -0.28 17.01 9.25
C THR A 35 -0.43 16.13 10.49
N LEU A 36 -0.72 16.76 11.63
CA LEU A 36 -0.85 16.09 12.91
C LEU A 36 -1.97 15.03 12.87
N THR A 37 -1.69 13.90 13.50
CA THR A 37 -2.63 12.79 13.66
C THR A 37 -2.52 12.22 15.06
N ASN A 38 -3.60 11.60 15.52
CA ASN A 38 -3.57 10.83 16.75
C ASN A 38 -2.89 9.48 16.51
N LEU A 39 -2.10 9.04 17.49
CA LEU A 39 -1.44 7.75 17.51
C LEU A 39 -1.77 7.03 18.81
N GLY A 40 -2.29 5.82 18.70
CA GLY A 40 -2.46 4.88 19.81
C GLY A 40 -1.69 3.60 19.50
N ILE A 41 -0.89 3.13 20.46
CA ILE A 41 -0.09 1.91 20.32
C ILE A 41 -0.40 0.99 21.49
N THR A 42 -0.76 -0.25 21.17
CA THR A 42 -0.79 -1.36 22.12
C THR A 42 0.27 -2.36 21.71
N ALA A 43 1.22 -2.63 22.58
CA ALA A 43 2.31 -3.56 22.33
C ALA A 43 2.72 -4.26 23.62
N ASN A 44 3.16 -5.51 23.52
CA ASN A 44 3.91 -6.12 24.62
C ASN A 44 5.31 -5.50 24.72
N ALA A 45 5.97 -5.66 25.86
CA ALA A 45 7.28 -5.03 26.12
C ALA A 45 8.36 -5.42 25.10
N ARG A 46 8.33 -6.64 24.55
CA ARG A 46 9.28 -7.09 23.52
C ARG A 46 9.07 -6.36 22.20
N ALA A 47 7.81 -6.26 21.76
CA ALA A 47 7.46 -5.51 20.55
C ALA A 47 7.77 -4.02 20.71
N LEU A 48 7.51 -3.45 21.89
CA LEU A 48 7.88 -2.09 22.22
C LEU A 48 9.41 -1.89 22.19
N GLY A 49 10.18 -2.80 22.77
CA GLY A 49 11.65 -2.74 22.72
C GLY A 49 12.21 -2.75 21.30
N MET A 50 11.66 -3.59 20.41
CA MET A 50 12.04 -3.60 18.99
C MET A 50 11.66 -2.30 18.28
N LEU A 51 10.48 -1.74 18.56
CA LEU A 51 10.04 -0.46 18.02
C LEU A 51 10.96 0.68 18.48
N LEU A 52 11.25 0.75 19.78
CA LEU A 52 12.12 1.77 20.36
C LEU A 52 13.54 1.70 19.78
N SER A 53 14.12 0.51 19.69
CA SER A 53 15.46 0.34 19.10
C SER A 53 15.48 0.82 17.64
N LYS A 54 14.42 0.53 16.87
CA LYS A 54 14.25 1.05 15.50
C LYS A 54 14.12 2.57 15.46
N MET A 55 13.34 3.18 16.37
CA MET A 55 13.14 4.63 16.41
C MET A 55 14.40 5.37 16.87
N LEU A 56 15.14 4.84 17.84
CA LEU A 56 16.43 5.36 18.29
C LEU A 56 17.49 5.34 17.16
N SER A 57 17.36 4.42 16.21
CA SER A 57 18.21 4.33 15.01
C SER A 57 17.71 5.17 13.83
N SER A 58 16.68 6.00 14.03
CA SER A 58 16.12 6.84 12.96
C SER A 58 17.10 7.94 12.56
N PRO A 59 17.17 8.35 11.27
CA PRO A 59 17.94 9.54 10.87
C PRO A 59 17.36 10.84 11.45
N LEU A 60 16.07 10.87 11.73
CA LEU A 60 15.35 12.03 12.25
C LEU A 60 15.51 12.20 13.76
N ALA A 61 15.98 13.37 14.19
CA ALA A 61 16.25 13.67 15.60
C ALA A 61 14.99 13.65 16.46
N GLU A 62 13.88 14.17 15.94
CA GLU A 62 12.59 14.18 16.61
C GLU A 62 12.04 12.77 16.87
N VAL A 63 12.31 11.81 15.97
CA VAL A 63 11.90 10.41 16.16
C VAL A 63 12.70 9.77 17.29
N ARG A 64 14.00 10.06 17.37
CA ARG A 64 14.86 9.59 18.47
C ARG A 64 14.41 10.20 19.80
N HIS A 65 14.11 11.50 19.81
CA HIS A 65 13.61 12.21 20.99
C HIS A 65 12.30 11.60 21.53
N VAL A 66 11.33 11.34 20.64
CA VAL A 66 10.07 10.67 21.03
C VAL A 66 10.35 9.26 21.56
N ALA A 67 11.29 8.52 20.96
CA ALA A 67 11.66 7.19 21.44
C ALA A 67 12.26 7.22 22.85
N GLU A 68 13.10 8.21 23.16
CA GLU A 68 13.69 8.40 24.49
C GLU A 68 12.62 8.69 25.55
N GLN A 69 11.65 9.54 25.23
CA GLN A 69 10.50 9.82 26.10
C GLN A 69 9.67 8.55 26.32
N MET A 70 9.32 7.84 25.24
CA MET A 70 8.58 6.58 25.33
C MET A 70 9.33 5.52 26.15
N ARG A 71 10.64 5.39 25.96
CA ARG A 71 11.49 4.46 26.71
C ARG A 71 11.52 4.80 28.20
N THR A 72 11.63 6.08 28.53
CA THR A 72 11.67 6.56 29.93
C THR A 72 10.40 6.18 30.67
N GLU A 73 9.23 6.48 30.10
CA GLU A 73 7.94 6.13 30.69
C GLU A 73 7.74 4.61 30.75
N ALA A 74 8.06 3.88 29.68
CA ALA A 74 7.90 2.44 29.65
C ALA A 74 8.82 1.69 30.62
N ALA A 75 10.00 2.23 30.92
CA ALA A 75 10.94 1.67 31.89
C ALA A 75 10.40 1.70 33.33
N THR A 76 9.42 2.55 33.64
CA THR A 76 8.75 2.55 34.95
C THR A 76 7.87 1.31 35.15
N VAL A 77 7.39 0.71 34.06
CA VAL A 77 6.48 -0.45 34.08
C VAL A 77 7.21 -1.76 33.80
N ALA A 78 8.16 -1.77 32.86
CA ALA A 78 8.85 -2.98 32.40
C ALA A 78 10.39 -2.81 32.30
N PRO A 79 11.09 -2.44 33.40
CA PRO A 79 12.50 -2.05 33.37
C PRO A 79 13.43 -3.17 32.86
N THR A 80 13.22 -4.41 33.31
CA THR A 80 14.09 -5.55 32.96
C THR A 80 14.03 -5.89 31.46
N LEU A 81 12.85 -5.77 30.85
CA LEU A 81 12.62 -6.09 29.45
C LEU A 81 13.12 -4.98 28.51
N LEU A 82 13.30 -3.76 29.01
CA LEU A 82 13.76 -2.60 28.24
C LEU A 82 15.23 -2.23 28.49
N ARG A 83 15.92 -2.98 29.36
CA ARG A 83 17.30 -2.71 29.76
C ARG A 83 18.29 -2.57 28.60
N HIS A 84 18.08 -3.35 27.53
CA HIS A 84 18.98 -3.42 26.37
C HIS A 84 18.41 -2.71 25.14
N VAL A 85 17.45 -1.79 25.33
CA VAL A 85 16.87 -1.01 24.24
C VAL A 85 17.77 0.19 23.94
N GLU A 86 18.50 0.06 22.86
CA GLU A 86 19.49 1.03 22.37
C GLU A 86 19.33 1.22 20.85
N ALA A 87 20.01 2.24 20.31
CA ALA A 87 20.15 2.37 18.87
C ALA A 87 20.87 1.15 18.28
N ILE A 88 20.61 0.85 17.02
CA ILE A 88 21.17 -0.28 16.29
C ILE A 88 22.16 0.30 15.26
N PRO A 89 23.48 0.32 15.54
CA PRO A 89 24.47 0.96 14.68
C PRO A 89 24.47 0.43 13.23
N TYR A 90 24.15 -0.87 13.08
CA TYR A 90 23.97 -1.47 11.76
C TYR A 90 22.87 -0.78 10.93
N ARG A 91 21.75 -0.36 11.54
CA ARG A 91 20.68 0.32 10.80
C ARG A 91 21.06 1.73 10.37
N GLU A 92 21.87 2.41 11.18
CA GLU A 92 22.35 3.76 10.89
C GLU A 92 23.30 3.75 9.68
N THR A 93 24.17 2.73 9.60
CA THR A 93 25.20 2.59 8.55
C THR A 93 24.73 1.86 7.30
N LEU A 94 23.61 1.13 7.35
CA LEU A 94 23.15 0.28 6.25
C LEU A 94 22.91 1.05 4.95
N ARG A 95 22.30 2.24 5.04
CA ARG A 95 21.99 3.04 3.84
C ARG A 95 23.25 3.47 3.12
N ASP A 96 24.22 3.99 3.86
CA ASP A 96 25.47 4.49 3.31
C ASP A 96 26.30 3.34 2.74
N SER A 97 26.38 2.22 3.48
CA SER A 97 27.06 1.00 3.03
C SER A 97 26.51 0.48 1.69
N ILE A 98 25.19 0.52 1.50
CA ILE A 98 24.54 0.14 0.24
C ILE A 98 24.82 1.18 -0.84
N ALA A 99 24.65 2.47 -0.54
CA ALA A 99 24.83 3.56 -1.50
C ALA A 99 26.25 3.58 -2.08
N ASP A 100 27.27 3.33 -1.26
CA ASP A 100 28.68 3.27 -1.66
C ASP A 100 29.00 2.05 -2.54
N THR A 101 28.17 1.01 -2.47
CA THR A 101 28.39 -0.26 -3.18
C THR A 101 27.56 -0.37 -4.47
N ILE A 102 26.45 0.36 -4.59
CA ILE A 102 25.59 0.29 -5.78
C ILE A 102 26.35 0.81 -7.01
N PRO A 103 26.53 -0.01 -8.07
CA PRO A 103 27.08 0.46 -9.32
C PRO A 103 26.14 1.50 -9.96
N TRP A 104 26.63 2.72 -10.20
CA TRP A 104 25.81 3.81 -10.77
C TRP A 104 25.25 3.51 -12.16
N ASN A 105 25.84 2.57 -12.90
CA ASN A 105 25.28 2.08 -14.17
C ASN A 105 24.00 1.25 -14.00
N LEU A 106 23.63 0.84 -12.78
CA LEU A 106 22.32 0.27 -12.46
C LEU A 106 21.26 1.34 -12.19
N VAL A 107 21.68 2.60 -11.99
CA VAL A 107 20.79 3.74 -11.79
C VAL A 107 20.50 4.37 -13.15
N VAL A 108 19.42 3.92 -13.79
CA VAL A 108 18.98 4.47 -15.07
C VAL A 108 18.03 5.65 -14.79
N PRO A 109 18.19 6.80 -15.47
CA PRO A 109 17.22 7.88 -15.39
C PRO A 109 15.82 7.36 -15.73
N PRO A 110 14.77 7.82 -15.03
CA PRO A 110 13.41 7.42 -15.36
C PRO A 110 13.11 7.80 -16.82
N ALA A 111 12.66 6.83 -17.61
CA ALA A 111 12.18 7.08 -18.96
C ALA A 111 10.83 7.82 -18.91
N ASP A 112 10.60 8.72 -19.87
CA ASP A 112 9.31 9.41 -20.10
C ASP A 112 8.24 8.47 -20.66
N SER A 113 7.96 7.36 -19.97
CA SER A 113 6.86 6.47 -20.29
C SER A 113 5.59 6.91 -19.56
N PRO A 114 4.40 6.77 -20.17
CA PRO A 114 3.15 7.01 -19.46
C PRO A 114 3.11 6.17 -18.17
N THR A 115 2.83 6.84 -17.07
CA THR A 115 2.83 6.25 -15.73
C THR A 115 1.56 5.43 -15.53
N ALA A 116 1.65 4.11 -15.74
CA ALA A 116 0.62 3.19 -15.27
C ALA A 116 0.65 3.16 -13.73
N PRO A 117 -0.51 3.21 -13.03
CA PRO A 117 -0.55 3.23 -11.57
C PRO A 117 -0.03 1.92 -10.94
N VAL A 118 -0.01 0.83 -11.71
CA VAL A 118 0.49 -0.49 -11.31
C VAL A 118 1.30 -1.09 -12.46
N ARG A 119 2.44 -1.72 -12.14
CA ARG A 119 3.24 -2.50 -13.08
C ARG A 119 3.70 -3.81 -12.42
N ILE A 120 3.49 -4.94 -13.07
CA ILE A 120 4.08 -6.22 -12.63
C ILE A 120 5.58 -6.20 -12.92
N ILE A 121 6.40 -6.31 -11.87
CA ILE A 121 7.87 -6.40 -11.97
C ILE A 121 8.31 -7.85 -12.01
N ARG A 122 7.68 -8.70 -11.19
CA ARG A 122 7.96 -10.13 -11.11
C ARG A 122 6.70 -10.87 -10.69
N HIS A 123 6.52 -12.09 -11.17
CA HIS A 123 5.53 -13.02 -10.65
C HIS A 123 6.08 -14.45 -10.76
N ASP A 124 5.52 -15.38 -9.99
CA ASP A 124 5.78 -16.81 -10.19
C ASP A 124 5.10 -17.28 -11.47
N SER A 125 5.85 -17.85 -12.42
CA SER A 125 5.26 -18.39 -13.66
C SER A 125 4.47 -19.68 -13.42
N ASP A 126 4.82 -20.42 -12.36
CA ASP A 126 4.22 -21.68 -11.91
C ASP A 126 3.16 -21.48 -10.80
N ALA A 127 2.59 -20.26 -10.70
CA ALA A 127 1.66 -19.88 -9.64
C ALA A 127 0.47 -20.86 -9.51
N LEU A 128 -0.09 -21.29 -10.63
CA LEU A 128 -1.23 -22.21 -10.67
C LEU A 128 -0.87 -23.58 -10.09
N GLN A 129 0.28 -24.13 -10.48
CA GLN A 129 0.80 -25.41 -10.00
C GLN A 129 1.07 -25.36 -8.49
N ARG A 130 1.68 -24.28 -7.99
CA ARG A 130 1.94 -24.11 -6.55
C ARG A 130 0.66 -24.09 -5.73
N VAL A 131 -0.36 -23.37 -6.21
CA VAL A 131 -1.67 -23.30 -5.55
C VAL A 131 -2.34 -24.67 -5.55
N VAL A 132 -2.36 -25.39 -6.68
CA VAL A 132 -2.95 -26.73 -6.75
C VAL A 132 -2.22 -27.71 -5.84
N LEU A 133 -0.88 -27.67 -5.82
CA LEU A 133 -0.09 -28.50 -4.93
C LEU A 133 -0.50 -28.26 -3.46
N ALA A 134 -0.58 -27.00 -3.04
CA ALA A 134 -0.98 -26.63 -1.69
C ALA A 134 -2.43 -27.05 -1.37
N LEU A 135 -3.38 -26.87 -2.30
CA LEU A 135 -4.77 -27.32 -2.13
C LEU A 135 -4.87 -28.83 -1.97
N CYS A 136 -4.10 -29.60 -2.75
CA CYS A 136 -4.17 -31.05 -2.70
C CYS A 136 -3.42 -31.64 -1.49
N TYR A 137 -2.36 -30.99 -1.02
CA TYR A 137 -1.52 -31.54 0.04
C TYR A 137 -2.29 -31.73 1.35
N ASP A 138 -3.29 -30.90 1.62
CA ASP A 138 -4.13 -30.97 2.82
C ASP A 138 -5.19 -32.09 2.80
N LEU A 139 -5.40 -32.80 1.67
CA LEU A 139 -6.55 -33.69 1.49
C LEU A 139 -6.35 -35.17 1.87
N ALA A 140 -5.12 -35.69 1.94
CA ALA A 140 -4.86 -37.11 2.24
C ALA A 140 -3.39 -37.37 2.61
N VAL A 141 -3.06 -38.60 3.03
CA VAL A 141 -1.67 -39.07 3.06
C VAL A 141 -1.13 -39.06 1.63
N GLN A 142 -0.13 -38.20 1.39
CA GLN A 142 0.37 -37.95 0.06
C GLN A 142 1.66 -38.70 -0.26
N PRO A 143 1.91 -39.04 -1.54
CA PRO A 143 3.25 -39.36 -2.01
C PRO A 143 4.18 -38.16 -1.78
N HIS A 144 5.49 -38.37 -1.88
CA HIS A 144 6.47 -37.31 -1.68
C HIS A 144 6.13 -36.10 -2.57
N ALA A 145 6.32 -34.89 -2.04
CA ALA A 145 5.92 -33.66 -2.73
C ALA A 145 6.51 -33.55 -4.15
N GLY A 146 7.73 -34.07 -4.37
CA GLY A 146 8.36 -34.14 -5.69
C GLY A 146 7.58 -34.98 -6.72
N ASP A 147 7.01 -36.12 -6.31
CA ASP A 147 6.22 -36.97 -7.19
C ASP A 147 4.91 -36.27 -7.60
N ARG A 148 4.32 -35.50 -6.68
CA ARG A 148 3.14 -34.67 -6.96
C ARG A 148 3.46 -33.54 -7.93
N VAL A 149 4.57 -32.83 -7.73
CA VAL A 149 5.02 -31.79 -8.68
C VAL A 149 5.17 -32.38 -10.08
N ALA A 150 5.88 -33.52 -10.21
CA ALA A 150 6.06 -34.18 -11.50
C ALA A 150 4.74 -34.64 -12.15
N MET A 151 3.72 -34.97 -11.36
CA MET A 151 2.38 -35.29 -11.87
C MET A 151 1.63 -34.05 -12.33
N LEU A 152 1.70 -32.96 -11.56
CA LEU A 152 1.05 -31.68 -11.89
C LEU A 152 1.66 -31.04 -13.14
N ASP A 153 2.97 -31.16 -13.34
CA ASP A 153 3.67 -30.68 -14.54
C ASP A 153 3.19 -31.37 -15.83
N ARG A 154 2.54 -32.54 -15.72
CA ARG A 154 1.95 -33.27 -16.85
C ARG A 154 0.49 -32.91 -17.11
N GLN A 155 -0.14 -32.11 -16.25
CA GLN A 155 -1.51 -31.66 -16.43
C GLN A 155 -1.55 -30.35 -17.20
N ASP A 156 -2.63 -30.13 -17.94
CA ASP A 156 -2.91 -28.85 -18.57
C ASP A 156 -3.47 -27.83 -17.57
N ASP A 157 -3.30 -26.54 -17.89
CA ASP A 157 -3.78 -25.44 -17.05
C ASP A 157 -5.30 -25.44 -16.84
N THR A 158 -6.10 -26.01 -17.75
CA THR A 158 -7.57 -26.06 -17.60
C THR A 158 -7.97 -27.03 -16.50
N THR A 159 -7.30 -28.18 -16.44
CA THR A 159 -7.45 -29.18 -15.39
C THR A 159 -7.06 -28.58 -14.03
N LEU A 160 -5.89 -27.95 -13.95
CA LEU A 160 -5.41 -27.30 -12.73
C LEU A 160 -6.33 -26.16 -12.27
N ALA A 161 -6.76 -25.29 -13.17
CA ALA A 161 -7.69 -24.20 -12.85
C ALA A 161 -9.05 -24.71 -12.37
N THR A 162 -9.49 -25.89 -12.81
CA THR A 162 -10.74 -26.51 -12.32
C THR A 162 -10.62 -26.92 -10.85
N ILE A 163 -9.47 -27.45 -10.43
CA ILE A 163 -9.20 -27.75 -9.01
C ILE A 163 -9.24 -26.46 -8.18
N VAL A 164 -8.61 -25.39 -8.66
CA VAL A 164 -8.66 -24.10 -7.97
C VAL A 164 -10.11 -23.59 -7.88
N ARG A 165 -10.87 -23.60 -8.98
CA ARG A 165 -12.30 -23.19 -8.97
C ARG A 165 -13.13 -23.97 -7.96
N ALA A 166 -12.90 -25.27 -7.81
CA ALA A 166 -13.59 -26.08 -6.80
C ALA A 166 -13.33 -25.58 -5.36
N ALA A 167 -12.13 -25.07 -5.07
CA ALA A 167 -11.79 -24.49 -3.76
C ALA A 167 -12.53 -23.17 -3.46
N PHE A 168 -13.05 -22.49 -4.48
CA PHE A 168 -13.80 -21.24 -4.36
C PHE A 168 -15.33 -21.43 -4.47
N ALA A 169 -15.82 -22.61 -4.86
CA ALA A 169 -17.22 -22.85 -5.20
C ALA A 169 -18.22 -22.50 -4.09
N ASN A 170 -17.83 -22.70 -2.83
CA ASN A 170 -18.67 -22.43 -1.66
C ASN A 170 -18.23 -21.19 -0.86
N ARG A 171 -17.40 -20.32 -1.46
CA ARG A 171 -16.89 -19.12 -0.79
C ARG A 171 -17.99 -18.07 -0.61
N GLY A 172 -18.31 -17.73 0.64
CA GLY A 172 -19.30 -16.70 0.97
C GLY A 172 -18.80 -15.26 0.85
N PRO A 173 -19.69 -14.25 0.98
CA PRO A 173 -19.39 -12.82 0.80
C PRO A 173 -18.32 -12.24 1.74
N HIS A 174 -18.10 -12.89 2.88
CA HIS A 174 -17.11 -12.44 3.89
C HIS A 174 -15.96 -13.42 4.08
N ASP A 175 -15.97 -14.54 3.36
CA ASP A 175 -14.94 -15.56 3.50
C ASP A 175 -13.64 -15.13 2.79
N PRO A 176 -12.47 -15.36 3.43
CA PRO A 176 -11.19 -15.10 2.79
C PRO A 176 -10.95 -16.07 1.63
N ALA A 177 -10.03 -15.72 0.73
CA ALA A 177 -9.52 -16.69 -0.22
C ALA A 177 -8.83 -17.86 0.51
N PRO A 178 -8.82 -19.08 -0.07
CA PRO A 178 -8.14 -20.24 0.50
C PRO A 178 -6.67 -19.95 0.83
N ARG A 179 -6.17 -20.53 1.92
CA ARG A 179 -4.79 -20.31 2.37
C ARG A 179 -3.75 -20.77 1.36
N ALA A 180 -4.07 -21.77 0.53
CA ALA A 180 -3.22 -22.24 -0.56
C ALA A 180 -2.76 -21.12 -1.52
N MET A 181 -3.50 -20.01 -1.60
CA MET A 181 -3.11 -18.82 -2.38
C MET A 181 -1.85 -18.12 -1.83
N GLU A 182 -1.42 -18.43 -0.60
CA GLU A 182 -0.15 -17.93 -0.03
C GLU A 182 1.08 -18.60 -0.65
N SER A 183 0.92 -19.70 -1.40
CA SER A 183 2.02 -20.47 -2.01
C SER A 183 2.67 -19.79 -3.22
N SER A 184 2.09 -18.69 -3.72
CA SER A 184 2.61 -17.92 -4.85
C SER A 184 2.61 -16.43 -4.56
N SER A 185 3.59 -15.73 -5.11
CA SER A 185 3.85 -14.31 -4.89
C SER A 185 4.19 -13.55 -6.17
N LEU A 186 4.02 -12.24 -6.09
CA LEU A 186 4.40 -11.30 -7.13
C LEU A 186 4.98 -10.02 -6.51
N THR A 187 5.76 -9.30 -7.30
CA THR A 187 6.26 -7.96 -7.01
C THR A 187 5.66 -6.99 -8.01
N VAL A 188 5.03 -5.94 -7.50
CA VAL A 188 4.46 -4.85 -8.30
C VAL A 188 5.10 -3.53 -7.93
N GLU A 189 5.29 -2.66 -8.92
CA GLU A 189 5.57 -1.24 -8.71
C GLU A 189 4.23 -0.49 -8.75
N LEU A 190 4.03 0.37 -7.75
CA LEU A 190 2.89 1.25 -7.65
C LEU A 190 3.36 2.70 -7.73
N GLU A 191 2.67 3.51 -8.52
CA GLU A 191 2.80 4.97 -8.52
C GLU A 191 1.45 5.59 -8.17
N LEU A 192 1.38 6.27 -7.03
CA LEU A 192 0.14 6.78 -6.45
C LEU A 192 0.40 8.02 -5.59
N ASP A 193 -0.62 8.83 -5.33
CA ASP A 193 -0.49 9.93 -4.39
C ASP A 193 -0.20 9.43 -2.97
N TYR A 194 0.52 10.23 -2.20
CA TYR A 194 0.92 9.88 -0.85
C TYR A 194 -0.28 9.67 0.09
N GLY A 195 -1.41 10.35 -0.15
CA GLY A 195 -2.67 10.10 0.54
C GLY A 195 -3.16 8.66 0.34
N ALA A 196 -3.27 8.20 -0.90
CA ALA A 196 -3.62 6.83 -1.25
C ALA A 196 -2.62 5.82 -0.67
N TYR A 197 -1.31 6.11 -0.72
CA TYR A 197 -0.29 5.26 -0.10
C TYR A 197 -0.52 5.09 1.42
N ARG A 198 -0.85 6.17 2.14
CA ARG A 198 -1.14 6.12 3.59
C ARG A 198 -2.36 5.27 3.93
N ASP A 199 -3.33 5.18 3.04
CA ASP A 199 -4.51 4.33 3.20
C ASP A 199 -4.17 2.86 2.92
N LEU A 200 -3.35 2.62 1.89
CA LEU A 200 -2.94 1.30 1.42
C LEU A 200 -1.88 0.61 2.29
N GLN A 201 -0.96 1.35 2.91
CA GLN A 201 0.09 0.80 3.81
C GLN A 201 -0.44 0.09 5.08
N ARG A 202 -1.76 0.07 5.27
CA ARG A 202 -2.43 -0.65 6.36
C ARG A 202 -2.48 -2.16 6.14
N HIS A 203 -2.27 -2.60 4.90
CA HIS A 203 -2.11 -4.01 4.54
C HIS A 203 -0.78 -4.55 5.09
N ARG A 204 -0.81 -5.71 5.74
CA ARG A 204 0.30 -6.21 6.56
C ARG A 204 0.93 -7.50 6.04
N LEU A 205 0.24 -8.27 5.20
CA LEU A 205 0.79 -9.50 4.61
C LEU A 205 1.49 -9.18 3.28
N LEU A 206 2.30 -8.12 3.28
CA LEU A 206 3.11 -7.67 2.15
C LEU A 206 4.40 -7.01 2.63
N THR A 207 5.36 -6.89 1.73
CA THR A 207 6.64 -6.22 1.96
C THR A 207 6.70 -4.96 1.10
N PRO A 208 6.50 -3.76 1.68
CA PRO A 208 6.60 -2.51 0.96
C PRO A 208 8.03 -1.97 0.98
N THR A 209 8.52 -1.49 -0.16
CA THR A 209 9.77 -0.71 -0.28
C THR A 209 9.45 0.58 -1.01
N THR A 210 9.40 1.69 -0.27
CA THR A 210 8.91 2.98 -0.76
C THR A 210 10.07 3.95 -0.97
N GLN A 211 10.05 4.67 -2.09
CA GLN A 211 10.99 5.76 -2.33
C GLN A 211 10.79 6.89 -1.33
N VAL A 212 11.83 7.69 -1.08
CA VAL A 212 11.72 8.89 -0.24
C VAL A 212 10.69 9.83 -0.88
N LEU A 213 9.74 10.33 -0.09
CA LEU A 213 8.70 11.22 -0.58
C LEU A 213 9.31 12.55 -1.04
N GLY A 214 8.87 13.07 -2.18
CA GLY A 214 9.38 14.32 -2.71
C GLY A 214 8.46 14.93 -3.75
N CYS A 215 8.87 16.07 -4.31
CA CYS A 215 8.06 16.78 -5.31
C CYS A 215 8.35 16.34 -6.77
N THR A 216 9.33 15.48 -7.01
CA THR A 216 9.81 15.13 -8.36
C THR A 216 8.74 14.51 -9.24
N LEU A 217 7.91 13.61 -8.70
CA LEU A 217 6.86 12.93 -9.47
C LEU A 217 5.63 13.82 -9.73
N GLY A 218 5.56 15.01 -9.14
CA GLY A 218 4.41 15.90 -9.28
C GLY A 218 3.13 15.38 -8.57
N PRO A 219 2.09 16.22 -8.49
CA PRO A 219 0.85 15.88 -7.81
C PRO A 219 -0.18 15.18 -8.70
N THR A 220 -1.08 14.42 -8.06
CA THR A 220 -2.34 13.97 -8.64
C THR A 220 -3.43 15.01 -8.38
N LEU A 221 -4.13 15.45 -9.43
CA LEU A 221 -5.20 16.43 -9.35
C LEU A 221 -6.56 15.74 -9.56
N PRO A 222 -7.51 15.82 -8.61
CA PRO A 222 -8.86 15.29 -8.82
C PRO A 222 -9.61 16.01 -9.95
N ASP A 223 -10.22 15.25 -10.86
CA ASP A 223 -10.98 15.78 -12.01
C ASP A 223 -12.16 16.65 -11.56
N ASP A 224 -12.78 16.30 -10.45
CA ASP A 224 -13.87 17.04 -9.79
C ASP A 224 -13.52 18.52 -9.52
N LEU A 225 -12.25 18.86 -9.31
CA LEU A 225 -11.81 20.24 -9.10
C LEU A 225 -12.02 21.11 -10.34
N ARG A 226 -11.97 20.52 -11.54
CA ARG A 226 -12.25 21.23 -12.80
C ARG A 226 -13.72 21.60 -12.89
N ALA A 227 -14.60 20.66 -12.57
CA ALA A 227 -16.05 20.90 -12.54
C ALA A 227 -16.45 22.01 -11.54
N LEU A 228 -15.65 22.18 -10.47
CA LEU A 228 -15.85 23.23 -9.46
C LEU A 228 -15.13 24.56 -9.78
N GLY A 229 -14.35 24.63 -10.86
CA GLY A 229 -13.62 25.86 -11.24
C GLY A 229 -12.49 26.26 -10.28
N ILE A 230 -12.00 25.34 -9.45
CA ILE A 230 -10.93 25.60 -8.46
C ILE A 230 -9.63 24.87 -8.76
N HIS A 231 -9.57 24.15 -9.89
CA HIS A 231 -8.42 23.36 -10.32
C HIS A 231 -7.11 24.16 -10.30
N ASP A 232 -7.05 25.30 -10.98
CA ASP A 232 -5.82 26.07 -11.15
C ASP A 232 -5.30 26.64 -9.82
N ARG A 233 -6.21 27.06 -8.94
CA ARG A 233 -5.86 27.53 -7.59
C ARG A 233 -5.28 26.40 -6.74
N TYR A 234 -5.81 25.18 -6.89
CA TYR A 234 -5.33 24.01 -6.19
C TYR A 234 -3.94 23.58 -6.68
N GLU A 235 -3.75 23.54 -8.00
CA GLU A 235 -2.46 23.25 -8.63
C GLU A 235 -1.39 24.29 -8.23
N GLN A 236 -1.71 25.58 -8.29
CA GLN A 236 -0.81 26.65 -7.86
C GLN A 236 -0.38 26.51 -6.39
N ALA A 237 -1.30 26.09 -5.50
CA ALA A 237 -0.98 25.86 -4.10
C ALA A 237 0.02 24.70 -3.91
N LEU A 238 -0.09 23.64 -4.72
CA LEU A 238 0.82 22.50 -4.68
C LEU A 238 2.19 22.81 -5.30
N ASP A 239 2.21 23.56 -6.40
CA ASP A 239 3.43 24.00 -7.05
C ASP A 239 4.26 24.93 -6.18
N GLY A 240 3.60 25.78 -5.38
CA GLY A 240 4.26 26.67 -4.42
C GLY A 240 5.10 25.95 -3.36
N VAL A 241 4.89 24.64 -3.14
CA VAL A 241 5.64 23.85 -2.15
C VAL A 241 6.96 23.32 -2.70
N ARG A 242 7.06 23.08 -4.01
CA ARG A 242 8.25 22.48 -4.63
C ARG A 242 9.54 23.25 -4.32
N PRO A 243 9.63 24.58 -4.45
CA PRO A 243 10.86 25.31 -4.14
C PRO A 243 11.26 25.22 -2.66
N ALA A 244 10.28 25.12 -1.75
CA ALA A 244 10.56 24.93 -0.34
C ALA A 244 11.11 23.53 -0.06
N TRP A 245 10.51 22.50 -0.67
CA TRP A 245 11.02 21.12 -0.58
C TRP A 245 12.44 21.00 -1.16
N GLU A 246 12.72 21.59 -2.32
CA GLU A 246 14.06 21.56 -2.94
C GLU A 246 15.13 22.13 -2.01
N ARG A 247 14.88 23.30 -1.40
CA ARG A 247 15.81 23.91 -0.43
C ARG A 247 16.00 23.06 0.82
N LEU A 248 14.96 22.39 1.30
CA LEU A 248 15.07 21.52 2.48
C LEU A 248 15.80 20.23 2.14
N ALA A 249 15.54 19.65 0.97
CA ALA A 249 16.12 18.39 0.53
C ALA A 249 17.63 18.46 0.34
N THR A 250 18.20 19.65 0.04
CA THR A 250 19.66 19.84 0.02
C THR A 250 20.31 19.78 1.41
N HIS A 251 19.54 20.03 2.47
CA HIS A 251 20.04 20.03 3.85
C HIS A 251 19.74 18.70 4.56
N ASP A 252 18.49 18.25 4.50
CA ASP A 252 18.03 16.99 5.07
C ASP A 252 16.89 16.40 4.22
N PRO A 253 17.16 15.38 3.39
CA PRO A 253 16.14 14.77 2.53
C PRO A 253 15.07 14.02 3.32
N PHE A 254 15.32 13.60 4.56
CA PHE A 254 14.32 12.93 5.39
C PHE A 254 13.35 13.95 5.99
N ALA A 255 13.87 15.06 6.53
CA ALA A 255 13.06 16.13 7.09
C ALA A 255 12.28 16.89 6.00
N ALA A 256 12.84 17.00 4.79
CA ALA A 256 12.16 17.63 3.65
C ALA A 256 10.82 16.96 3.31
N GLN A 257 10.64 15.67 3.62
CA GLN A 257 9.37 14.96 3.39
C GLN A 257 8.18 15.61 4.12
N TYR A 258 8.42 16.28 5.25
CA TYR A 258 7.38 16.86 6.11
C TYR A 258 6.58 17.97 5.44
N VAL A 259 7.17 18.69 4.46
CA VAL A 259 6.46 19.75 3.74
C VAL A 259 5.67 19.23 2.54
N VAL A 260 5.92 18.00 2.08
CA VAL A 260 5.34 17.46 0.85
C VAL A 260 3.84 17.21 1.02
N PRO A 261 2.96 17.81 0.20
CA PRO A 261 1.52 17.59 0.25
C PRO A 261 1.11 16.15 -0.09
N LEU A 262 0.01 15.67 0.47
CA LEU A 262 -0.52 14.33 0.23
C LEU A 262 -0.86 14.05 -1.24
N ALA A 263 -1.10 15.09 -2.04
CA ALA A 263 -1.35 14.96 -3.47
C ALA A 263 -0.13 14.51 -4.28
N TYR A 264 1.09 14.73 -3.79
CA TYR A 264 2.30 14.34 -4.51
C TYR A 264 2.42 12.83 -4.63
N ARG A 265 2.83 12.38 -5.82
CA ARG A 265 3.03 10.97 -6.12
C ARG A 265 4.28 10.42 -5.44
N VAL A 266 4.19 9.15 -5.04
CA VAL A 266 5.30 8.35 -4.53
C VAL A 266 5.32 7.01 -5.27
N ARG A 267 6.52 6.44 -5.44
CA ARG A 267 6.69 5.07 -5.95
C ARG A 267 6.97 4.10 -4.80
N THR A 268 6.29 2.95 -4.84
CA THR A 268 6.51 1.88 -3.87
C THR A 268 6.50 0.53 -4.58
N LEU A 269 7.42 -0.34 -4.19
CA LEU A 269 7.42 -1.75 -4.57
C LEU A 269 6.67 -2.53 -3.51
N TRP A 270 5.70 -3.34 -3.93
CA TRP A 270 5.02 -4.29 -3.06
C TRP A 270 5.33 -5.69 -3.50
N THR A 271 5.87 -6.50 -2.58
CA THR A 271 5.92 -7.96 -2.75
C THR A 271 4.86 -8.58 -1.85
N LEU A 272 3.93 -9.32 -2.46
CA LEU A 272 2.75 -9.89 -1.79
C LEU A 272 2.41 -11.25 -2.39
N ASN A 273 1.78 -12.10 -1.59
CA ASN A 273 1.24 -13.36 -2.06
C ASN A 273 -0.13 -13.16 -2.75
N LEU A 274 -0.59 -14.14 -3.52
CA LEU A 274 -1.88 -14.04 -4.22
C LEU A 274 -3.04 -13.87 -3.23
N ARG A 275 -3.00 -14.48 -2.04
CA ARG A 275 -4.06 -14.30 -1.03
C ARG A 275 -4.20 -12.84 -0.59
N GLU A 276 -3.08 -12.14 -0.44
CA GLU A 276 -3.08 -10.71 -0.10
C GLU A 276 -3.59 -9.86 -1.27
N VAL A 277 -3.37 -10.25 -2.53
CA VAL A 277 -4.00 -9.58 -3.69
C VAL A 277 -5.52 -9.59 -3.56
N PHE A 278 -6.13 -10.75 -3.22
CA PHE A 278 -7.57 -10.81 -2.98
C PHE A 278 -7.96 -9.83 -1.88
N HIS A 279 -7.25 -9.84 -0.75
CA HIS A 279 -7.59 -8.96 0.36
C HIS A 279 -7.50 -7.47 -0.02
N VAL A 280 -6.43 -7.07 -0.70
CA VAL A 280 -6.21 -5.70 -1.17
C VAL A 280 -7.30 -5.28 -2.15
N VAL A 281 -7.51 -6.05 -3.22
CA VAL A 281 -8.45 -5.71 -4.29
C VAL A 281 -9.88 -5.64 -3.74
N GLU A 282 -10.32 -6.66 -3.02
CA GLU A 282 -11.69 -6.74 -2.53
C GLU A 282 -12.01 -5.62 -1.54
N LEU A 283 -11.09 -5.30 -0.63
CA LEU A 283 -11.29 -4.24 0.35
C LEU A 283 -11.17 -2.84 -0.24
N ARG A 284 -10.23 -2.64 -1.18
CA ARG A 284 -9.83 -1.30 -1.64
C ARG A 284 -10.50 -0.88 -2.93
N SER A 285 -11.10 -1.79 -3.70
CA SER A 285 -11.95 -1.44 -4.84
C SER A 285 -13.39 -1.11 -4.43
N ALA A 286 -13.83 -1.52 -3.23
CA ALA A 286 -15.18 -1.31 -2.73
C ALA A 286 -15.65 0.15 -2.83
N ARG A 287 -16.95 0.36 -3.07
CA ARG A 287 -17.57 1.68 -3.22
C ARG A 287 -17.31 2.63 -2.06
N GLN A 288 -17.12 2.14 -0.83
CA GLN A 288 -16.80 3.01 0.31
C GLN A 288 -15.38 3.62 0.25
N GLY A 289 -14.58 3.20 -0.73
CA GLY A 289 -13.19 3.59 -0.86
C GLY A 289 -12.99 4.97 -1.49
N HIS A 290 -11.94 5.67 -1.09
CA HIS A 290 -11.51 6.89 -1.76
C HIS A 290 -11.07 6.58 -3.21
N ALA A 291 -11.51 7.41 -4.16
CA ALA A 291 -11.30 7.21 -5.61
C ALA A 291 -9.86 6.86 -5.99
N ASN A 292 -8.87 7.61 -5.47
CA ASN A 292 -7.46 7.40 -5.79
C ASN A 292 -6.95 5.97 -5.52
N TYR A 293 -7.17 5.42 -4.33
CA TYR A 293 -6.70 4.04 -4.05
C TYR A 293 -7.62 2.98 -4.67
N ARG A 294 -8.89 3.30 -4.96
CA ARG A 294 -9.77 2.40 -5.73
C ARG A 294 -9.20 2.16 -7.12
N ARG A 295 -8.78 3.23 -7.81
CA ARG A 295 -8.13 3.14 -9.14
C ARG A 295 -6.87 2.27 -9.09
N VAL A 296 -6.06 2.39 -8.04
CA VAL A 296 -4.87 1.52 -7.83
C VAL A 296 -5.29 0.06 -7.61
N ALA A 297 -6.32 -0.20 -6.80
CA ALA A 297 -6.80 -1.57 -6.54
C ALA A 297 -7.40 -2.23 -7.80
N GLN A 298 -8.15 -1.47 -8.61
CA GLN A 298 -8.68 -1.92 -9.89
C GLN A 298 -7.56 -2.19 -10.89
N ALA A 299 -6.57 -1.30 -11.01
CA ALA A 299 -5.40 -1.52 -11.85
C ALA A 299 -4.60 -2.76 -11.41
N LEU A 300 -4.48 -3.00 -10.10
CA LEU A 300 -3.83 -4.18 -9.55
C LEU A 300 -4.55 -5.46 -9.97
N TYR A 301 -5.89 -5.48 -9.88
CA TYR A 301 -6.70 -6.59 -10.37
C TYR A 301 -6.46 -6.84 -11.87
N CYS A 302 -6.52 -5.80 -12.69
CA CYS A 302 -6.34 -5.93 -14.14
C CYS A 302 -4.95 -6.49 -14.49
N GLU A 303 -3.88 -5.95 -13.90
CA GLU A 303 -2.52 -6.42 -14.16
C GLU A 303 -2.27 -7.84 -13.64
N VAL A 304 -2.85 -8.20 -12.49
CA VAL A 304 -2.76 -9.58 -11.96
C VAL A 304 -3.50 -10.55 -12.86
N CYS A 305 -4.72 -10.23 -13.29
CA CYS A 305 -5.49 -11.10 -14.19
C CYS A 305 -4.86 -11.20 -15.58
N ARG A 306 -4.10 -10.19 -16.02
CA ARG A 306 -3.33 -10.24 -17.26
C ARG A 306 -2.23 -11.31 -17.21
N VAL A 307 -1.54 -11.47 -16.07
CA VAL A 307 -0.48 -12.49 -15.91
C VAL A 307 -0.99 -13.84 -15.36
N HIS A 308 -2.14 -13.84 -14.69
CA HIS A 308 -2.81 -15.02 -14.16
C HIS A 308 -4.31 -15.02 -14.52
N PRO A 309 -4.67 -15.32 -15.78
CA PRO A 309 -6.06 -15.23 -16.24
C PRO A 309 -7.05 -16.13 -15.48
N TRP A 310 -6.57 -17.23 -14.92
CA TRP A 310 -7.37 -18.16 -14.12
C TRP A 310 -7.94 -17.56 -12.82
N LEU A 311 -7.51 -16.34 -12.42
CA LEU A 311 -8.01 -15.62 -11.24
C LEU A 311 -9.25 -14.75 -11.49
N ALA A 312 -9.58 -14.42 -12.75
CA ALA A 312 -10.49 -13.32 -13.09
C ALA A 312 -11.86 -13.38 -12.38
N ASP A 313 -12.44 -14.58 -12.25
CA ASP A 313 -13.77 -14.79 -11.66
C ASP A 313 -13.75 -15.08 -10.15
N MET A 314 -12.57 -15.16 -9.55
CA MET A 314 -12.40 -15.54 -8.13
C MET A 314 -12.25 -14.31 -7.22
N ILE A 315 -11.69 -13.23 -7.73
CA ILE A 315 -11.45 -11.98 -6.99
C ILE A 315 -12.68 -11.08 -7.10
N ARG A 316 -13.24 -10.66 -5.96
CA ARG A 316 -14.40 -9.75 -5.95
C ARG A 316 -13.93 -8.31 -6.15
N VAL A 317 -14.10 -7.77 -7.35
CA VAL A 317 -13.67 -6.41 -7.67
C VAL A 317 -14.85 -5.54 -8.08
N ASP A 318 -14.89 -4.32 -7.56
CA ASP A 318 -15.80 -3.28 -8.04
C ASP A 318 -15.05 -2.40 -9.05
N LEU A 319 -15.30 -2.64 -10.35
CA LEU A 319 -14.70 -1.91 -11.47
C LEU A 319 -15.46 -0.62 -11.83
N ALA A 320 -16.60 -0.34 -11.20
CA ALA A 320 -17.36 0.88 -11.51
C ALA A 320 -16.64 2.13 -11.00
N ASP A 321 -16.77 3.24 -11.73
CA ASP A 321 -16.36 4.54 -11.19
C ASP A 321 -17.49 5.12 -10.34
N HIS A 322 -17.17 5.52 -9.11
CA HIS A 322 -18.14 6.08 -8.17
C HIS A 322 -17.66 7.49 -7.81
N PRO A 323 -18.42 8.54 -8.15
CA PRO A 323 -18.02 9.92 -7.86
C PRO A 323 -17.99 10.23 -6.36
N ILE A 324 -18.65 9.42 -5.52
CA ILE A 324 -18.73 9.66 -4.07
C ILE A 324 -18.43 8.35 -3.32
N ALA A 325 -17.43 8.40 -2.45
CA ALA A 325 -17.01 7.28 -1.60
C ALA A 325 -18.01 6.95 -0.46
N ARG A 326 -19.06 7.74 -0.26
CA ARG A 326 -20.00 7.61 0.87
C ARG A 326 -21.43 7.96 0.46
N SER A 327 -22.21 6.92 0.23
CA SER A 327 -23.69 6.91 0.28
C SER A 327 -24.11 5.75 1.17
#